data_AF-A0A8T4K9T3-F1
#
_entry.id   AF-A0A8T4K9T3-F1
#
_cell.length_a   1.000
_cell.length_b   1.000
_cell.length_c   1.000
_cell.angle_alpha   90.00
_cell.angle_beta   90.00
_cell.angle_gamma   90.00
#
_symmetry.space_group_name_H-M   'P 1'
#
loop_
_entity.id
_entity.type
_entity.pdbx_description
1 polymer ?
#
loop_
_entity_poly.entity_id
_entity_poly.type
_entity_poly.pdbx_seq_one_letter_code
_entity_poly.pdbx_strand_id
1 'polypeptide(L)'
;MKHAKRKVALERMYVLINSATSNARLNPDLAQRQASLARRISTHYRIKMPYELRINFCKKCKNFIAPGINSRIRLGRTHLKSIRITCNFCEHTYRKVIAQ
;
A
#
# COMPACT_ATOMS: atom_id res chain seq x y z
N MET A 1 10.39 -5.91 -26.11
CA MET A 1 10.95 -4.77 -25.33
C MET A 1 9.97 -4.13 -24.31
N LYS A 2 8.68 -3.91 -24.62
CA LYS A 2 7.69 -3.31 -23.67
C LYS A 2 7.56 -4.06 -22.33
N HIS A 3 7.64 -5.39 -22.35
CA HIS A 3 7.52 -6.23 -21.14
C HIS A 3 8.71 -6.08 -20.19
N ALA A 4 9.92 -5.90 -20.71
CA ALA A 4 11.12 -5.72 -19.88
C ALA A 4 11.05 -4.43 -19.04
N LYS A 5 10.66 -3.30 -19.65
CA LYS A 5 10.48 -2.03 -18.93
C LYS A 5 9.39 -2.13 -17.85
N ARG A 6 8.30 -2.86 -18.11
CA ARG A 6 7.25 -3.11 -17.11
C ARG A 6 7.75 -3.95 -15.94
N LYS A 7 8.55 -4.99 -16.20
CA LYS A 7 9.15 -5.83 -15.16
C LYS A 7 10.07 -5.02 -14.25
N VAL A 8 10.98 -4.22 -14.82
CA VAL A 8 11.87 -3.34 -14.07
C VAL A 8 11.10 -2.30 -13.27
N ALA A 9 10.06 -1.70 -13.84
CA ALA A 9 9.20 -0.76 -13.12
C ALA A 9 8.51 -1.42 -11.92
N LEU A 10 8.06 -2.67 -12.06
CA LEU A 10 7.45 -3.44 -11.00
C LEU A 10 8.44 -3.75 -9.87
N GLU A 11 9.62 -4.25 -10.20
CA GLU A 11 10.72 -4.45 -9.25
C GLU A 11 11.07 -3.15 -8.50
N ARG A 12 11.14 -2.02 -9.22
CA ARG A 12 11.41 -0.72 -8.60
C ARG A 12 10.32 -0.31 -7.61
N MET A 13 9.05 -0.57 -7.92
CA MET A 13 7.94 -0.30 -6.99
C MET A 13 8.06 -1.14 -5.72
N TYR A 14 8.45 -2.42 -5.82
CA TYR A 14 8.71 -3.28 -4.66
C TYR A 14 9.82 -2.71 -3.77
N VAL A 15 10.97 -2.36 -4.35
CA VAL A 15 12.10 -1.80 -3.60
C VAL A 15 11.71 -0.52 -2.87
N LEU A 16 10.99 0.39 -3.54
CA LEU A 16 10.56 1.66 -2.95
C LEU A 16 9.57 1.46 -1.80
N ILE A 17 8.59 0.57 -1.94
CA ILE A 17 7.60 0.28 -0.89
C ILE A 17 8.26 -0.42 0.31
N ASN A 18 9.19 -1.34 0.06
CA ASN A 18 9.92 -2.03 1.13
C ASN A 18 10.76 -1.02 1.93
N SER A 19 11.51 -0.15 1.24
CA SER A 19 12.25 0.94 1.90
C SER A 19 11.33 1.89 2.67
N ALA A 20 10.18 2.26 2.09
CA ALA A 20 9.18 3.08 2.78
C ALA A 20 8.65 2.40 4.05
N THR A 21 8.44 1.09 4.01
CA THR A 21 7.95 0.32 5.15
C THR A 21 8.99 0.26 6.27
N SER A 22 10.27 0.03 5.94
CA SER A 22 11.37 0.06 6.91
C SER A 22 11.54 1.45 7.56
N ASN A 23 11.38 2.51 6.78
CA ASN A 23 11.50 3.89 7.26
C ASN A 23 10.24 4.41 7.96
N ALA A 24 9.10 3.71 7.89
CA ALA A 24 7.81 4.23 8.35
C ALA A 24 7.77 4.60 9.83
N ARG A 25 8.58 3.96 10.68
CA ARG A 25 8.69 4.28 12.12
C ARG A 25 9.70 5.40 12.40
N LEU A 26 10.85 5.38 11.73
CA LEU A 26 11.96 6.31 11.99
C LEU A 26 11.74 7.66 11.32
N ASN A 27 11.24 7.65 10.08
CA ASN A 27 11.04 8.84 9.27
C ASN A 27 9.78 8.70 8.39
N PRO A 28 8.60 9.05 8.94
CA PRO A 28 7.33 8.90 8.24
C PRO A 28 7.22 9.77 6.98
N ASP A 29 7.84 10.95 6.96
CA ASP A 29 7.84 11.84 5.80
C ASP A 29 8.63 11.25 4.63
N LEU A 30 9.80 10.68 4.91
CA LEU A 30 10.60 9.97 3.91
C LEU A 30 9.83 8.76 3.36
N ALA A 31 9.22 7.96 4.23
CA ALA A 31 8.41 6.82 3.83
C ALA A 31 7.25 7.25 2.91
N GLN A 32 6.58 8.35 3.24
CA GLN A 32 5.49 8.90 2.43
C GLN A 32 5.98 9.35 1.04
N ARG A 33 7.15 9.98 0.96
CA ARG A 33 7.78 10.38 -0.31
C ARG A 33 8.15 9.17 -1.16
N GLN A 34 8.82 8.17 -0.58
CA GLN A 34 9.22 6.93 -1.27
C GLN A 34 8.02 6.18 -1.84
N ALA A 35 6.95 6.03 -1.04
CA ALA A 35 5.71 5.41 -1.48
C ALA A 35 5.00 6.23 -2.58
N SER A 36 5.03 7.57 -2.49
CA SER A 36 4.47 8.43 -3.53
C SER A 36 5.18 8.24 -4.88
N LEU A 37 6.51 8.02 -4.86
CA LEU A 37 7.29 7.72 -6.07
C LEU A 37 6.88 6.37 -6.67
N ALA A 38 6.74 5.33 -5.85
CA ALA A 38 6.26 4.03 -6.32
C ALA A 38 4.90 4.15 -7.03
N ARG A 39 4.00 4.97 -6.47
CA ARG A 39 2.70 5.23 -7.09
C ARG A 39 2.79 6.01 -8.40
N ARG A 40 3.67 7.02 -8.47
CA ARG A 40 3.91 7.76 -9.72
C ARG A 40 4.40 6.84 -10.84
N ILE A 41 5.30 5.90 -10.51
CA ILE A 41 5.78 4.87 -11.45
C ILE A 41 4.62 4.01 -11.95
N SER A 42 3.76 3.52 -11.05
CA SER A 42 2.56 2.75 -11.42
C SER A 42 1.68 3.49 -12.42
N THR A 43 1.38 4.77 -12.17
CA THR A 43 0.56 5.58 -13.07
C THR A 43 1.24 5.87 -14.40
N HIS A 44 2.54 6.18 -14.38
CA HIS A 44 3.31 6.51 -15.58
C HIS A 44 3.36 5.32 -16.56
N TYR A 45 3.66 4.12 -16.06
CA TYR A 45 3.71 2.90 -16.87
C TYR A 45 2.36 2.21 -17.03
N ARG A 46 1.28 2.79 -16.46
CA ARG A 46 -0.08 2.23 -16.43
C ARG A 46 -0.07 0.77 -15.94
N ILE A 47 0.68 0.50 -14.89
CA ILE A 47 0.81 -0.82 -14.26
C ILE A 47 -0.14 -0.88 -13.07
N LYS A 48 -1.04 -1.86 -13.05
CA LYS A 48 -1.87 -2.15 -11.89
C LYS A 48 -0.96 -2.64 -10.76
N MET A 49 -0.89 -1.89 -9.66
CA MET A 49 -0.11 -2.32 -8.50
C MET A 49 -0.62 -3.68 -7.98
N PRO A 50 0.28 -4.65 -7.74
CA PRO A 50 -0.02 -5.89 -7.03
C PRO A 50 -0.73 -5.60 -5.70
N TYR A 51 -1.52 -6.57 -5.23
CA TYR A 51 -2.31 -6.40 -4.00
C TYR A 51 -1.43 -6.05 -2.79
N GLU A 52 -0.27 -6.69 -2.67
CA GLU A 52 0.73 -6.50 -1.61
C GLU A 52 1.21 -5.05 -1.51
N LEU A 53 1.44 -4.38 -2.64
CA LEU A 53 1.85 -2.97 -2.64
C LEU A 53 0.65 -2.06 -2.43
N ARG A 54 -0.49 -2.43 -3.02
CA ARG A 54 -1.73 -1.64 -2.98
C ARG A 54 -2.34 -1.58 -1.59
N ILE A 55 -2.11 -2.56 -0.72
CA ILE A 55 -2.62 -2.55 0.67
C ILE A 55 -2.00 -1.42 1.50
N ASN A 56 -0.76 -1.03 1.17
CA ASN A 56 0.00 0.02 1.85
C ASN A 56 -0.44 1.44 1.46
N PHE A 57 -1.59 1.59 0.79
CA PHE A 57 -2.16 2.88 0.43
C PHE A 57 -3.62 2.97 0.82
N CYS A 58 -3.98 4.09 1.43
CA CYS A 58 -5.36 4.40 1.73
C CYS A 58 -6.18 4.53 0.45
N LYS A 59 -7.35 3.90 0.42
CA LYS A 59 -8.24 3.93 -0.74
C LYS A 59 -8.94 5.28 -0.92
N LYS A 60 -9.08 6.06 0.15
CA LYS A 60 -9.65 7.43 0.15
C LYS A 60 -8.56 8.49 -0.03
N CYS A 61 -7.80 8.81 1.02
CA CYS A 61 -6.82 9.92 1.02
C CYS A 61 -5.52 9.63 0.27
N LYS A 62 -5.32 8.41 -0.24
CA LYS A 62 -4.18 8.05 -1.10
C LYS A 62 -2.79 8.08 -0.43
N ASN A 63 -2.71 8.44 0.85
CA ASN A 63 -1.50 8.38 1.66
C ASN A 63 -0.99 6.96 1.86
N PHE A 64 0.31 6.87 2.12
CA PHE A 64 1.01 5.65 2.46
C PHE A 64 0.64 5.26 3.88
N ILE A 65 0.12 4.04 4.00
CA ILE A 65 -0.25 3.45 5.28
C ILE A 65 0.51 2.15 5.47
N ALA A 66 1.57 2.20 6.26
CA ALA A 66 2.25 1.01 6.71
C ALA A 66 1.34 0.22 7.68
N PRO A 67 1.09 -1.07 7.41
CA PRO A 67 0.38 -1.97 8.30
C PRO A 67 0.90 -1.90 9.74
N GLY A 68 0.03 -1.59 10.69
CA GLY A 68 0.37 -1.60 12.12
C GLY A 68 1.12 -0.37 12.66
N ILE A 69 1.41 0.63 11.82
CA ILE A 69 2.03 1.90 12.27
C ILE A 69 0.98 3.02 12.20
N ASN A 70 0.59 3.40 10.98
CA ASN A 70 -0.37 4.46 10.69
C ASN A 70 -1.68 3.91 10.08
N SER A 71 -1.89 2.61 10.22
CA SER A 71 -3.15 1.94 9.95
C SER A 71 -3.51 0.95 11.05
N ARG A 72 -4.80 0.87 11.34
CA ARG A 72 -5.35 -0.10 12.27
C ARG A 72 -5.94 -1.27 11.51
N ILE A 73 -5.42 -2.46 11.77
CA ILE A 73 -5.88 -3.70 11.13
C ILE A 73 -6.64 -4.53 12.16
N ARG A 74 -7.86 -4.93 11.83
CA ARG A 74 -8.71 -5.75 12.69
C ARG A 74 -9.33 -6.89 11.89
N LEU A 75 -9.45 -8.05 12.52
CA LEU A 75 -10.25 -9.15 11.99
C LEU A 75 -11.73 -8.93 12.35
N GLY A 76 -12.59 -9.00 11.34
CA GLY A 76 -14.03 -8.94 11.50
C GLY A 76 -14.56 -10.19 12.21
N ARG A 77 -15.45 -9.98 13.18
CA ARG A 77 -16.09 -11.04 13.97
C ARG A 77 -17.35 -11.64 13.32
N THR A 78 -17.80 -11.08 12.21
CA THR A 78 -19.00 -11.53 11.48
C THR A 78 -18.76 -12.87 10.79
N HIS A 79 -19.84 -13.58 10.43
CA HIS A 79 -19.82 -14.84 9.66
C HIS A 79 -18.90 -14.75 8.43
N LEU A 80 -18.94 -13.63 7.71
CA LEU A 80 -18.00 -13.34 6.64
C LEU A 80 -16.67 -12.81 7.23
N LYS A 81 -15.65 -13.68 7.26
CA LYS A 81 -14.30 -13.29 7.71
C LYS A 81 -13.74 -12.20 6.80
N SER A 82 -13.38 -11.07 7.40
CA SER A 82 -12.85 -9.93 6.68
C SER A 82 -11.77 -9.21 7.48
N ILE A 83 -10.78 -8.68 6.78
CA ILE A 83 -9.77 -7.78 7.33
C ILE A 83 -10.29 -6.36 7.15
N ARG A 84 -10.51 -5.65 8.24
CA ARG A 84 -10.81 -4.22 8.23
C ARG A 84 -9.52 -3.45 8.43
N ILE A 85 -9.25 -2.54 7.51
CA ILE A 85 -8.07 -1.67 7.55
C ILE A 85 -8.58 -0.24 7.64
N THR A 86 -8.30 0.41 8.76
CA THR A 86 -8.63 1.80 9.01
C THR A 86 -7.39 2.66 8.83
N CYS A 87 -7.50 3.73 8.06
CA CYS A 87 -6.44 4.72 7.89
C CYS A 87 -6.46 5.70 9.07
N ASN A 88 -5.32 5.92 9.74
CA ASN A 88 -5.26 6.85 10.87
C ASN A 88 -5.20 8.32 10.44
N PHE A 89 -5.02 8.61 9.14
CA PHE A 89 -4.99 9.99 8.62
C PHE A 89 -6.36 10.55 8.25
N CYS A 90 -7.28 9.70 7.77
CA CYS A 90 -8.59 10.14 7.26
C CYS A 90 -9.75 9.29 7.78
N GLU A 91 -9.47 8.39 8.73
CA GLU A 91 -10.41 7.50 9.42
C GLU A 91 -11.22 6.55 8.53
N HIS A 92 -10.96 6.58 7.21
CA HIS A 92 -11.64 5.70 6.28
C HIS A 92 -11.24 4.24 6.52
N THR A 93 -12.26 3.40 6.67
CA THR A 93 -12.12 1.96 6.84
C THR A 93 -12.55 1.24 5.58
N TYR A 94 -11.68 0.38 5.08
CA TYR A 94 -11.99 -0.53 3.97
C TYR A 94 -11.86 -1.99 4.42
N ARG A 95 -12.61 -2.87 3.76
CA ARG A 95 -12.66 -4.30 4.08
C ARG A 95 -12.09 -5.14 2.94
N LYS A 96 -11.23 -6.10 3.28
CA LYS A 96 -10.88 -7.23 2.39
C LYS A 96 -11.58 -8.47 2.93
N VAL A 97 -12.39 -9.11 2.11
CA VAL A 97 -12.97 -10.42 2.42
C VAL A 97 -11.87 -11.47 2.34
N ILE A 98 -11.78 -12.33 3.34
CA ILE A 98 -10.97 -13.55 3.29
C ILE A 98 -11.95 -14.63 2.85
N ALA A 99 -11.88 -15.04 1.59
CA ALA A 99 -12.58 -16.26 1.17
C ALA A 99 -11.90 -17.44 1.87
N GLN A 100 -12.70 -18.30 2.52
CA GLN A 100 -12.24 -19.61 2.98
C GLN A 100 -12.19 -20.57 1.80
#